data_AF-A0A919KEZ0-F1
#
_entry.id   AF-A0A919KEZ0-F1
#
_cell.length_a   1.000
_cell.length_b   1.000
_cell.length_c   1.000
_cell.angle_alpha   90.00
_cell.angle_beta   90.00
_cell.angle_gamma   90.00
#
_symmetry.space_group_name_H-M   'P 1'
#
loop_
_entity.id
_entity.type
_entity.pdbx_description
1 polymer ?
#
loop_
_entity_poly.entity_id
_entity_poly.type
_entity_poly.pdbx_seq_one_letter_code
_entity_poly.pdbx_strand_id
1 'polypeptide(L)'
;MAMNNVFYRTRHLLSDHEYGTLRAGLRMNVIGNPGVEKVDFELWSFAVSAINGCGMCLDSHEQVLRKAGVERETVQEAFKIASVVQAVGVTLDAEAVLAQPAE
;
A
#
# COMPACT_ATOMS: atom_id res chain seq x y z
N MET A 1 5.55 3.27 -0.49
CA MET A 1 5.15 1.86 -0.71
C MET A 1 5.17 1.39 -2.16
N ALA A 2 5.11 2.26 -3.19
CA ALA A 2 5.02 1.86 -4.61
C ALA A 2 6.03 0.75 -5.04
N MET A 3 7.32 0.94 -4.77
CA MET A 3 8.36 -0.06 -5.08
C MET A 3 8.07 -1.42 -4.42
N ASN A 4 7.78 -1.42 -3.11
CA ASN A 4 7.49 -2.63 -2.36
C ASN A 4 6.23 -3.31 -2.88
N ASN A 5 5.16 -2.55 -3.14
CA ASN A 5 3.90 -3.12 -3.61
C ASN A 5 4.06 -3.82 -4.95
N VAL A 6 4.81 -3.25 -5.90
CA VAL A 6 5.10 -3.93 -7.17
C VAL A 6 5.90 -5.21 -6.93
N PHE A 7 7.03 -5.10 -6.22
CA PHE A 7 7.95 -6.23 -6.03
C PHE A 7 7.30 -7.41 -5.30
N TYR A 8 6.67 -7.14 -4.15
CA TYR A 8 6.09 -8.19 -3.31
C TYR A 8 4.79 -8.73 -3.88
N ARG A 9 3.97 -7.91 -4.56
CA ARG A 9 2.80 -8.42 -5.30
C ARG A 9 3.22 -9.37 -6.41
N THR A 10 4.22 -9.01 -7.21
CA THR A 10 4.75 -9.89 -8.24
C THR A 10 5.25 -11.20 -7.65
N ARG A 11 6.07 -11.16 -6.60
CA ARG A 11 6.55 -12.38 -5.92
C ARG A 11 5.42 -13.23 -5.33
N HIS A 12 4.36 -12.61 -4.81
CA HIS A 12 3.22 -13.32 -4.25
C HIS A 12 2.36 -14.00 -5.31
N LEU A 13 2.29 -13.44 -6.52
CA LEU A 13 1.48 -13.95 -7.63
C LEU A 13 2.23 -14.96 -8.51
N LEU A 14 3.57 -15.00 -8.47
CA LEU A 14 4.35 -15.99 -9.22
C LEU A 14 4.10 -17.40 -8.69
N SER A 15 3.79 -18.33 -9.59
CA SER A 15 3.62 -19.75 -9.28
C SER A 15 4.94 -20.46 -8.95
N ASP A 16 6.06 -19.91 -9.42
CA ASP A 16 7.39 -20.37 -9.03
C ASP A 16 7.80 -19.72 -7.71
N HIS A 17 7.79 -20.52 -6.65
CA HIS A 17 8.10 -20.06 -5.30
C HIS A 17 9.61 -19.92 -5.03
N GLU A 18 10.48 -20.38 -5.93
CA GLU A 18 11.94 -20.21 -5.78
C GLU A 18 12.34 -18.73 -5.79
N TYR A 19 11.57 -17.86 -6.45
CA TYR A 19 11.79 -16.42 -6.37
C TYR A 19 11.69 -15.88 -4.94
N GLY A 20 11.01 -16.57 -4.02
CA GLY A 20 10.94 -16.23 -2.60
C GLY A 20 12.28 -16.38 -1.86
N THR A 21 13.14 -17.30 -2.32
CA THR A 21 14.44 -17.58 -1.69
C THR A 21 15.52 -16.57 -2.10
N LEU A 22 15.35 -15.93 -3.26
CA LEU A 22 16.26 -14.91 -3.75
C LEU A 22 16.18 -13.64 -2.88
N ARG A 23 17.33 -13.04 -2.58
CA ARG A 23 17.40 -11.75 -1.88
C ARG A 23 16.72 -10.66 -2.71
N ALA A 24 15.90 -9.82 -2.07
CA ALA A 24 15.24 -8.71 -2.77
C ALA A 24 16.22 -7.66 -3.31
N GLY A 25 17.29 -7.35 -2.56
CA GLY A 25 18.30 -6.38 -2.99
C GLY A 25 17.82 -4.92 -2.99
N LEU A 26 16.62 -4.64 -2.47
CA LEU A 26 16.02 -3.31 -2.45
C LEU A 26 16.23 -2.62 -1.10
N ARG A 27 16.59 -1.34 -1.13
CA ARG A 27 16.81 -0.54 0.08
C ARG A 27 15.49 0.00 0.62
N MET A 28 15.19 -0.29 1.89
CA MET A 28 13.92 0.03 2.55
C MET A 28 14.13 0.72 3.91
N ASN A 29 15.21 1.49 4.08
CA ASN A 29 15.61 2.06 5.38
C ASN A 29 14.52 2.87 6.06
N VAL A 30 13.67 3.56 5.29
CA VAL A 30 12.55 4.36 5.84
C VAL A 30 11.55 3.50 6.61
N ILE A 31 11.40 2.20 6.29
CA ILE A 31 10.53 1.31 7.05
C ILE A 31 11.11 1.06 8.45
N GLY A 32 12.42 0.87 8.56
CA GLY A 32 13.07 0.66 9.86
C GLY A 32 13.19 1.93 10.69
N ASN A 33 13.33 3.09 10.04
CA ASN A 33 13.49 4.38 10.71
C ASN A 33 12.68 5.47 9.99
N PRO A 34 11.36 5.54 10.23
CA PRO A 34 10.45 6.39 9.45
C PRO A 34 10.47 7.87 9.82
N GLY A 35 11.12 8.25 10.94
CA GLY A 35 11.13 9.64 11.43
C GLY A 35 9.80 10.11 12.03
N VAL A 36 8.83 9.20 12.16
CA VAL A 36 7.53 9.38 12.81
C VAL A 36 7.23 8.17 13.68
N GLU A 37 6.11 8.19 14.40
CA GLU A 37 5.64 7.00 15.12
C GLU A 37 5.45 5.81 14.16
N LYS A 38 5.94 4.64 14.59
CA LYS A 38 5.96 3.46 13.75
C LYS A 38 4.54 3.00 13.38
N VAL A 39 3.60 3.14 14.31
CA VAL A 39 2.19 2.80 14.09
C VAL A 39 1.59 3.64 12.97
N ASP A 40 1.85 4.95 12.95
CA ASP A 40 1.35 5.84 11.91
C ASP A 40 1.94 5.49 10.54
N PHE A 41 3.25 5.26 10.49
CA PHE A 41 3.92 4.85 9.26
C PHE A 41 3.36 3.54 8.68
N GLU A 42 3.11 2.55 9.55
CA GLU A 42 2.51 1.28 9.15
C GLU A 42 1.07 1.45 8.67
N LEU A 43 0.28 2.33 9.29
CA LEU A 43 -1.11 2.61 8.91
C LEU A 43 -1.18 3.26 7.53
N TRP A 44 -0.31 4.24 7.24
CA TRP A 44 -0.20 4.85 5.92
C TRP A 44 0.32 3.85 4.87
N SER A 45 1.29 3.01 5.25
CA SER A 45 1.83 1.99 4.36
C SER A 45 0.78 0.92 4.00
N PHE A 46 -0.05 0.53 4.96
CA PHE A 46 -1.23 -0.31 4.75
C PHE A 46 -2.23 0.35 3.79
N ALA A 47 -2.61 1.61 4.03
CA ALA A 47 -3.53 2.35 3.18
C ALA A 47 -3.05 2.44 1.71
N VAL A 48 -1.77 2.78 1.49
CA VAL A 48 -1.19 2.83 0.14
C VAL A 48 -1.13 1.42 -0.49
N SER A 49 -0.88 0.38 0.31
CA SER A 49 -0.90 -1.00 -0.17
C SER A 49 -2.29 -1.47 -0.59
N ALA A 50 -3.34 -0.93 0.01
CA ALA A 50 -4.74 -1.17 -0.40
C ALA A 50 -5.01 -0.56 -1.79
N ILE A 51 -4.60 0.70 -2.02
CA ILE A 51 -4.72 1.36 -3.33
C ILE A 51 -3.97 0.56 -4.41
N ASN A 52 -2.75 0.11 -4.09
CA ASN A 52 -1.91 -0.61 -5.04
C ASN A 52 -2.24 -2.11 -5.16
N GLY A 53 -3.10 -2.68 -4.31
CA GLY A 53 -3.49 -4.09 -4.38
C GLY A 53 -2.33 -5.09 -4.16
N CYS A 54 -1.49 -4.91 -3.14
CA CYS A 54 -0.46 -5.88 -2.77
C CYS A 54 -0.90 -6.72 -1.55
N GLY A 55 -1.41 -7.94 -1.77
CA GLY A 55 -1.88 -8.83 -0.70
C GLY A 55 -0.84 -9.10 0.39
N MET A 56 0.39 -9.49 0.01
CA MET A 56 1.47 -9.72 0.97
C MET A 56 1.83 -8.48 1.80
N CYS A 57 1.75 -7.29 1.21
CA CYS A 57 2.04 -6.04 1.91
C CYS A 57 0.91 -5.68 2.88
N LEU A 58 -0.35 -5.90 2.48
CA LEU A 58 -1.53 -5.72 3.34
C LEU A 58 -1.43 -6.56 4.60
N ASP A 59 -1.18 -7.87 4.46
CA ASP A 59 -1.04 -8.78 5.58
C ASP A 59 0.13 -8.39 6.49
N SER A 60 1.27 -8.02 5.90
CA SER A 60 2.46 -7.65 6.68
C SER A 60 2.23 -6.38 7.52
N HIS A 61 1.65 -5.33 6.94
CA HIS A 61 1.41 -4.08 7.66
C HIS A 61 0.27 -4.22 8.67
N GLU A 62 -0.81 -4.95 8.33
CA GLU A 62 -1.90 -5.24 9.26
C GLU A 62 -1.40 -5.98 10.50
N GLN A 63 -0.58 -7.02 10.33
CA GLN A 63 -0.03 -7.76 11.46
C GLN A 63 0.79 -6.90 12.41
N VAL A 64 1.57 -5.94 11.88
CA VAL A 64 2.33 -5.00 12.70
C VAL A 64 1.41 -4.05 13.46
N LEU A 65 0.38 -3.51 12.79
CA LEU A 65 -0.64 -2.66 13.43
C LEU A 65 -1.38 -3.41 14.54
N ARG A 66 -1.77 -4.66 14.30
CA ARG A 66 -2.43 -5.51 15.30
C ARG A 66 -1.54 -5.80 16.50
N LYS A 67 -0.25 -6.09 16.27
CA LYS A 67 0.72 -6.29 17.35
C LYS A 67 0.94 -5.03 18.18
N ALA A 68 0.77 -3.86 17.59
CA ALA A 68 0.81 -2.58 18.28
C ALA A 68 -0.52 -2.18 18.97
N GLY A 69 -1.55 -3.04 18.91
CA GLY A 69 -2.83 -2.81 19.59
C GLY A 69 -3.82 -1.94 18.81
N VAL A 70 -3.58 -1.67 17.52
CA VAL A 70 -4.54 -0.92 16.68
C VAL A 70 -5.77 -1.78 16.40
N GLU A 71 -6.97 -1.23 16.61
CA GLU A 71 -8.22 -1.98 16.46
C GLU A 71 -8.65 -2.22 15.00
N ARG A 72 -9.51 -3.24 14.77
CA ARG A 72 -9.75 -3.75 13.40
C ARG A 72 -10.56 -2.73 12.63
N GLU A 73 -11.47 -2.11 13.34
CA GLU A 73 -12.26 -0.95 12.96
C GLU A 73 -11.34 0.18 12.51
N THR A 74 -10.23 0.46 13.21
CA THR A 74 -9.27 1.50 12.81
C THR A 74 -8.52 1.13 11.54
N VAL A 75 -8.07 -0.13 11.42
CA VAL A 75 -7.45 -0.63 10.17
C VAL A 75 -8.45 -0.56 9.01
N GLN A 76 -9.73 -0.86 9.27
CA GLN A 76 -10.80 -0.77 8.29
C GLN A 76 -11.08 0.66 7.85
N GLU A 77 -11.08 1.62 8.77
CA GLU A 77 -11.19 3.03 8.41
C GLU A 77 -10.04 3.46 7.49
N ALA A 78 -8.82 2.95 7.70
CA ALA A 78 -7.69 3.29 6.82
C ALA A 78 -7.92 2.86 5.36
N PHE A 79 -8.41 1.63 5.10
CA PHE A 79 -8.70 1.23 3.71
C PHE A 79 -9.98 1.87 3.17
N LYS A 80 -10.99 2.20 4.01
CA LYS A 80 -12.15 2.99 3.56
C LYS A 80 -11.73 4.37 3.06
N ILE A 81 -10.88 5.07 3.82
CA ILE A 81 -10.33 6.37 3.42
C ILE A 81 -9.53 6.23 2.13
N ALA A 82 -8.66 5.21 2.04
CA ALA A 82 -7.89 4.93 0.84
C ALA A 82 -8.78 4.71 -0.40
N SER A 83 -9.86 3.95 -0.27
CA SER A 83 -10.84 3.73 -1.35
C SER A 83 -11.52 5.02 -1.80
N VAL A 84 -11.94 5.88 -0.86
CA VAL A 84 -12.59 7.17 -1.18
C VAL A 84 -11.60 8.11 -1.87
N VAL A 85 -10.37 8.22 -1.38
CA VAL A 85 -9.33 9.06 -1.99
C VAL A 85 -9.01 8.60 -3.41
N GLN A 86 -8.92 7.27 -3.64
CA GLN A 86 -8.73 6.72 -4.98
C GLN A 86 -9.90 7.07 -5.91
N ALA A 87 -11.14 7.00 -5.43
CA ALA A 87 -12.31 7.37 -6.22
C ALA A 87 -12.28 8.86 -6.61
N VAL A 88 -11.95 9.75 -5.66
CA VAL A 88 -11.81 11.20 -5.92
C VAL A 88 -10.73 11.46 -6.97
N GLY A 89 -9.57 10.81 -6.85
CA GLY A 89 -8.49 10.94 -7.84
C GLY A 89 -8.95 10.57 -9.25
N VAL A 90 -9.62 9.42 -9.40
CA VAL A 90 -10.18 8.98 -10.69
C VAL A 90 -11.22 9.96 -11.24
N THR A 91 -12.07 10.53 -10.39
CA THR A 91 -13.05 11.54 -10.81
C THR A 91 -12.38 12.80 -11.37
N LEU A 92 -11.38 13.33 -10.65
CA LEU A 92 -10.66 14.54 -11.08
C LEU A 92 -9.87 14.31 -12.38
N ASP A 93 -9.22 13.15 -12.52
CA ASP A 93 -8.53 12.77 -13.75
C ASP A 93 -9.49 12.71 -14.94
N ALA A 94 -10.69 12.16 -14.75
CA ALA A 94 -11.72 12.08 -15.78
C ALA A 94 -12.25 13.48 -16.17
N GLU A 95 -12.53 14.34 -15.18
CA GLU A 95 -12.96 15.72 -15.43
C GLU A 95 -11.90 16.51 -16.21
N ALA A 96 -10.62 16.34 -15.88
CA ALA A 96 -9.53 17.02 -16.57
C ALA A 96 -9.43 16.62 -18.05
N VAL A 97 -9.69 15.36 -18.40
CA VAL A 97 -9.74 14.88 -19.79
C VAL A 97 -10.95 15.48 -20.53
N LEU A 98 -12.13 15.51 -19.89
CA LEU A 98 -13.35 16.03 -20.49
C LEU A 98 -13.35 17.55 -20.68
N ALA A 99 -12.59 18.27 -19.86
CA ALA A 99 -12.46 19.73 -19.94
C ALA A 99 -11.52 20.20 -21.06
N GLN A 100 -10.72 19.31 -21.66
CA GLN A 100 -9.86 19.67 -22.79
C GLN A 100 -10.72 19.88 -24.05
N PRO A 101 -10.62 21.02 -24.73
CA PRO A 101 -11.33 21.24 -25.98
C PRO A 101 -10.87 20.21 -27.01
N ALA A 102 -11.81 19.68 -27.79
CA ALA A 102 -11.49 18.78 -28.89
C ALA A 102 -10.58 19.51 -29.89
N GLU A 103 -9.38 18.98 -30.09
CA GLU A 103 -8.43 19.42 -31.12
C GLU A 103 -8.86 18.92 -32.50
#